data_AF-A0A5R8MRB3-F1
#
_entry.id   AF-A0A5R8MRB3-F1
#
_cell.length_a   1.000
_cell.length_b   1.000
_cell.length_c   1.000
_cell.angle_alpha   90.00
_cell.angle_beta   90.00
_cell.angle_gamma   90.00
#
_symmetry.space_group_name_H-M   'P 1'
#
loop_
_entity.id
_entity.type
_entity.pdbx_description
1 polymer ?
#
loop_
_entity_poly.entity_id
_entity_poly.type
_entity_poly.pdbx_seq_one_letter_code
_entity_poly.pdbx_strand_id
1 'polypeptide(L)'
;ADPALAGLRDPWLFPRCSEGHFYPIGGGACTRINRPSEHTIYPPLAEAYFLVVDRLSPGGARHKPLQVAGALLAAGTLLVLLRRGGARRAVYWAWCPAVPMEAVNNAHADMLAVAAAVLAFGVAGGRAGPAWRGTMLGGAIAVKLVPAVVLPGALSGSLSSGRAARGALWTTASATLVVAAAYLPYVLLSRGSVLGYLSGYVAEEGYDEAGARDRYGLLRLVLPDSWAVPAVLLVLAAVTFHVLRRGDPDRPWRGALVVTGTAFLLLTPGYPWYALLVVALVALDGRWEWLGVPLAGAVAYLAPEWGTYAYAAAAAAVLAGAGRT
;
A
#
# COMPACT_ATOMS: atom_id res chain seq x y z
N ALA A 1 6.10 -10.29 -30.89
CA ALA A 1 5.00 -10.09 -29.93
C ALA A 1 4.20 -11.38 -29.82
N ASP A 2 3.79 -11.80 -28.62
CA ASP A 2 3.13 -13.09 -28.39
C ASP A 2 1.80 -13.20 -29.17
N PRO A 3 1.58 -14.24 -30.01
CA PRO A 3 0.32 -14.46 -30.73
C PRO A 3 -0.90 -14.64 -29.81
N ALA A 4 -0.72 -15.19 -28.61
CA ALA A 4 -1.81 -15.43 -27.67
C ALA A 4 -2.47 -14.12 -27.19
N LEU A 5 -1.75 -13.01 -27.26
CA LEU A 5 -2.22 -11.69 -26.84
C LEU A 5 -2.84 -10.88 -27.99
N ALA A 6 -2.88 -11.40 -29.22
CA ALA A 6 -3.36 -10.65 -30.38
C ALA A 6 -4.81 -10.17 -30.20
N GLY A 7 -5.68 -11.00 -29.62
CA GLY A 7 -7.09 -10.66 -29.35
C GLY A 7 -7.31 -9.58 -28.28
N LEU A 8 -6.27 -9.27 -27.48
CA LEU A 8 -6.31 -8.22 -26.46
C LEU A 8 -5.77 -6.88 -26.97
N ARG A 9 -5.32 -6.81 -28.22
CA ARG A 9 -4.77 -5.57 -28.82
C ARG A 9 -5.86 -4.73 -29.45
N ASP A 10 -6.74 -4.18 -28.63
CA ASP A 10 -7.78 -3.29 -29.11
C ASP A 10 -7.21 -1.93 -29.58
N PRO A 11 -7.87 -1.23 -30.52
CA PRO A 11 -7.37 0.03 -31.07
C PRO A 11 -7.25 1.17 -30.05
N TRP A 12 -7.99 1.10 -28.93
CA TRP A 12 -7.87 2.11 -27.88
C TRP A 12 -6.59 1.91 -27.06
N LEU A 13 -6.26 0.68 -26.69
CA LEU A 13 -5.04 0.34 -25.93
C LEU A 13 -3.78 0.38 -26.80
N PHE A 14 -3.91 0.04 -28.08
CA PHE A 14 -2.83 0.03 -29.08
C PHE A 14 -3.12 0.98 -30.27
N PRO A 15 -3.13 2.30 -30.05
CA PRO A 15 -3.40 3.28 -31.10
C PRO A 15 -2.20 3.45 -32.05
N ARG A 16 -2.41 4.19 -33.14
CA ARG A 16 -1.31 4.62 -34.01
C ARG A 16 -0.44 5.65 -33.28
N CYS A 17 0.88 5.59 -33.47
CA CYS A 17 1.82 6.53 -32.85
C CYS A 17 1.54 8.00 -33.22
N SER A 18 0.93 8.26 -34.39
CA SER A 18 0.53 9.60 -34.82
C SER A 18 -0.64 10.19 -34.02
N GLU A 19 -1.34 9.39 -33.22
CA GLU A 19 -2.56 9.81 -32.50
C GLU A 19 -2.26 10.42 -31.11
N GLY A 20 -1.00 10.45 -30.68
CA GLY A 20 -0.61 11.08 -29.42
C GLY A 20 0.74 10.63 -28.89
N HIS A 21 1.09 11.11 -27.70
CA HIS A 21 2.28 10.69 -26.98
C HIS A 21 2.02 9.33 -26.31
N PHE A 22 2.31 8.26 -27.05
CA PHE A 22 2.17 6.88 -26.62
C PHE A 22 3.53 6.18 -26.59
N TYR A 23 3.59 5.03 -25.91
CA TYR A 23 4.83 4.26 -25.79
C TYR A 23 5.04 3.42 -27.05
N PRO A 24 6.17 3.58 -27.75
CA PRO A 24 6.42 2.85 -28.98
C PRO A 24 6.60 1.36 -28.69
N ILE A 25 6.05 0.53 -29.57
CA ILE A 25 6.29 -0.90 -29.64
C ILE A 25 6.79 -1.25 -31.04
N GLY A 26 7.52 -2.37 -31.19
CA GLY A 26 8.13 -2.74 -32.46
C GLY A 26 7.13 -2.75 -33.64
N GLY A 27 7.61 -2.39 -34.84
CA GLY A 27 6.78 -2.36 -36.06
C GLY A 27 5.96 -1.08 -36.27
N GLY A 28 6.31 0.03 -35.59
CA GLY A 28 5.66 1.34 -35.79
C GLY A 28 4.30 1.51 -35.09
N ALA A 29 3.94 0.56 -34.22
CA ALA A 29 2.75 0.64 -33.38
C ALA A 29 3.09 1.29 -32.03
N CYS A 30 2.07 1.79 -31.34
CA CYS A 30 2.21 2.38 -30.01
C CYS A 30 1.18 1.83 -29.04
N THR A 31 1.40 2.02 -27.74
CA THR A 31 0.48 1.61 -26.68
C THR A 31 0.35 2.65 -25.59
N ARG A 32 -0.80 2.65 -24.90
CA ARG A 32 -1.03 3.45 -23.69
C ARG A 32 -0.34 2.87 -22.45
N ILE A 33 0.21 1.65 -22.53
CA ILE A 33 0.91 0.99 -21.43
C ILE A 33 2.30 1.60 -21.28
N ASN A 34 2.63 2.09 -20.08
CA ASN A 34 3.87 2.81 -19.79
C ASN A 34 5.13 1.94 -19.68
N ARG A 35 4.98 0.62 -19.54
CA ARG A 35 6.08 -0.37 -19.52
C ARG A 35 5.73 -1.58 -20.38
N PRO A 36 5.67 -1.43 -21.71
CA PRO A 36 5.14 -2.49 -22.58
C PRO A 36 6.07 -3.69 -22.74
N SER A 37 7.34 -3.58 -22.33
CA SER A 37 8.33 -4.65 -22.34
C SER A 37 8.39 -5.46 -21.03
N GLU A 38 7.77 -4.96 -19.96
CA GLU A 38 7.98 -5.49 -18.61
C GLU A 38 6.86 -6.42 -18.18
N HIS A 39 7.21 -7.46 -17.43
CA HIS A 39 6.22 -8.24 -16.69
C HIS A 39 5.71 -7.43 -15.50
N THR A 40 4.40 -7.48 -15.28
CA THR A 40 3.74 -6.68 -14.24
C THR A 40 4.41 -6.83 -12.86
N ILE A 41 4.54 -5.72 -12.14
CA ILE A 41 4.95 -5.72 -10.72
C ILE A 41 3.79 -6.12 -9.79
N TYR A 42 2.55 -6.10 -10.30
CA TYR A 42 1.39 -6.38 -9.47
C TYR A 42 1.39 -7.83 -8.97
N PRO A 43 1.23 -8.04 -7.65
CA PRO A 43 1.04 -9.37 -7.08
C PRO A 43 -0.21 -10.11 -7.61
N PRO A 44 -0.28 -11.45 -7.45
CA PRO A 44 -1.30 -12.30 -8.05
C PRO A 44 -2.77 -11.92 -7.79
N LEU A 45 -3.12 -11.42 -6.60
CA LEU A 45 -4.50 -11.03 -6.31
C LEU A 45 -4.88 -9.68 -6.91
N ALA A 46 -3.92 -8.80 -7.21
CA ALA A 46 -4.19 -7.62 -8.02
C ALA A 46 -4.48 -8.01 -9.48
N GLU A 47 -3.71 -8.95 -10.04
CA GLU A 47 -3.99 -9.48 -11.38
C GLU A 47 -5.37 -10.17 -11.45
N ALA A 48 -5.71 -10.99 -10.45
CA ALA A 48 -7.03 -11.59 -10.33
C ALA A 48 -8.14 -10.54 -10.20
N TYR A 49 -7.92 -9.47 -9.43
CA TYR A 49 -8.84 -8.36 -9.32
C TYR A 49 -9.07 -7.67 -10.66
N PHE A 50 -8.00 -7.36 -11.41
CA PHE A 50 -8.12 -6.77 -12.75
C PHE A 50 -8.88 -7.68 -13.71
N LEU A 51 -8.59 -8.99 -13.69
CA LEU A 51 -9.29 -9.97 -14.50
C LEU A 51 -10.78 -10.05 -14.16
N VAL A 52 -11.14 -10.07 -12.87
CA VAL A 52 -12.55 -10.10 -12.45
C VAL A 52 -13.27 -8.84 -12.89
N VAL A 53 -12.65 -7.67 -12.70
CA VAL A 53 -13.25 -6.40 -13.15
C VAL A 53 -13.44 -6.42 -14.66
N ASP A 54 -12.42 -6.80 -15.43
CA ASP A 54 -12.50 -6.91 -16.90
C ASP A 54 -13.64 -7.83 -17.35
N ARG A 55 -13.72 -9.05 -16.81
CA ARG A 55 -14.73 -10.05 -17.22
C ARG A 55 -16.16 -9.67 -16.88
N LEU A 56 -16.37 -8.86 -15.85
CA LEU A 56 -17.70 -8.39 -15.44
C LEU A 56 -18.07 -7.05 -16.11
N SER A 57 -17.13 -6.42 -16.79
CA SER A 57 -17.33 -5.09 -17.36
C SER A 57 -18.01 -5.14 -18.73
N PRO A 58 -18.92 -4.19 -19.02
CA PRO A 58 -19.40 -4.00 -20.37
C PRO A 58 -18.25 -3.66 -21.33
N GLY A 59 -18.34 -4.18 -22.57
CA GLY A 59 -17.39 -3.84 -23.62
C GLY A 59 -17.27 -2.33 -23.82
N GLY A 60 -16.03 -1.81 -23.92
CA GLY A 60 -15.78 -0.38 -24.11
C GLY A 60 -15.92 0.48 -22.85
N ALA A 61 -16.19 -0.10 -21.67
CA ALA A 61 -16.27 0.64 -20.41
C ALA A 61 -14.91 1.23 -19.94
N ARG A 62 -13.80 0.73 -20.48
CA ARG A 62 -12.42 1.20 -20.24
C ARG A 62 -12.12 1.23 -18.73
N HIS A 63 -11.65 2.36 -18.19
CA HIS A 63 -11.25 2.50 -16.79
C HIS A 63 -12.44 2.69 -15.82
N LYS A 64 -13.65 3.01 -16.30
CA LYS A 64 -14.80 3.31 -15.43
C LYS A 64 -15.17 2.18 -14.45
N PRO A 65 -15.14 0.90 -14.83
CA PRO A 65 -15.42 -0.19 -13.89
C PRO A 65 -14.44 -0.27 -12.72
N LEU A 66 -13.16 0.06 -12.95
CA LEU A 66 -12.17 0.18 -11.87
C LEU A 66 -12.50 1.37 -10.95
N GLN A 67 -12.92 2.52 -11.50
CA GLN A 67 -13.36 3.66 -10.67
C GLN A 67 -14.59 3.29 -9.81
N VAL A 68 -15.57 2.58 -10.39
CA VAL A 68 -16.74 2.09 -9.66
C VAL A 68 -16.34 1.12 -8.56
N ALA A 69 -15.46 0.14 -8.85
CA ALA A 69 -14.96 -0.79 -7.85
C ALA A 69 -14.22 -0.06 -6.73
N GLY A 70 -13.39 0.93 -7.06
CA GLY A 70 -12.72 1.80 -6.09
C GLY A 70 -13.69 2.57 -5.20
N ALA A 71 -14.76 3.13 -5.75
CA ALA A 71 -15.81 3.81 -5.00
C ALA A 71 -16.54 2.86 -4.03
N LEU A 72 -16.87 1.64 -4.49
CA LEU A 72 -17.51 0.62 -3.65
C LEU A 72 -16.57 0.16 -2.51
N LEU A 73 -15.29 -0.03 -2.79
CA LEU A 73 -14.28 -0.38 -1.78
C LEU A 73 -14.11 0.75 -0.76
N ALA A 74 -14.05 2.01 -1.20
CA ALA A 74 -13.92 3.17 -0.31
C ALA A 74 -15.16 3.35 0.57
N ALA A 75 -16.36 3.15 0.03
CA ALA A 75 -17.62 3.19 0.78
C ALA A 75 -17.72 2.02 1.78
N GLY A 76 -17.39 0.80 1.36
CA GLY A 76 -17.35 -0.37 2.25
C GLY A 76 -16.36 -0.19 3.40
N THR A 77 -15.18 0.37 3.11
CA THR A 77 -14.17 0.74 4.11
C THR A 77 -14.73 1.74 5.13
N LEU A 78 -15.42 2.79 4.67
CA LEU A 78 -16.09 3.75 5.54
C LEU A 78 -17.09 3.07 6.48
N LEU A 79 -17.89 2.12 5.98
CA LEU A 79 -18.87 1.39 6.80
C LEU A 79 -18.21 0.57 7.91
N VAL A 80 -17.06 -0.07 7.63
CA VAL A 80 -16.29 -0.80 8.64
C VAL A 80 -15.71 0.16 9.69
N LEU A 81 -15.15 1.28 9.24
CA LEU A 81 -14.60 2.32 10.12
C LEU A 81 -15.68 2.93 11.03
N LEU A 82 -16.87 3.21 10.50
CA LEU A 82 -18.02 3.69 11.26
C LEU A 82 -18.43 2.71 12.35
N ARG A 83 -18.56 1.43 12.01
CA ARG A 83 -18.92 0.38 12.98
C ARG A 83 -17.86 0.19 14.06
N ARG A 84 -16.57 0.34 13.72
CA ARG A 84 -15.47 0.07 14.64
C ARG A 84 -15.12 1.23 15.56
N GLY A 85 -15.12 2.45 15.03
CA GLY A 85 -14.56 3.64 15.67
C GLY A 85 -15.53 4.83 15.80
N GLY A 86 -16.75 4.71 15.25
CA GLY A 86 -17.76 5.76 15.26
C GLY A 86 -17.49 6.90 14.27
N ALA A 87 -18.49 7.79 14.12
CA ALA A 87 -18.46 8.90 13.17
C ALA A 87 -17.25 9.82 13.34
N ARG A 88 -16.87 10.12 14.59
CA ARG A 88 -15.74 11.02 14.90
C ARG A 88 -14.42 10.54 14.32
N ARG A 89 -14.16 9.24 14.23
CA ARG A 89 -12.91 8.73 13.62
C ARG A 89 -13.07 8.47 12.13
N ALA A 90 -14.24 7.99 11.72
CA ALA A 90 -14.56 7.74 10.32
C ALA A 90 -14.49 9.01 9.45
N VAL A 91 -14.68 10.21 10.03
CA VAL A 91 -14.54 11.49 9.32
C VAL A 91 -13.15 11.68 8.71
N TYR A 92 -12.09 11.17 9.33
CA TYR A 92 -10.73 11.25 8.77
C TYR A 92 -10.62 10.53 7.43
N TRP A 93 -11.37 9.45 7.23
CA TRP A 93 -11.48 8.78 5.95
C TRP A 93 -12.43 9.51 5.01
N ALA A 94 -13.66 9.80 5.47
CA ALA A 94 -14.73 10.34 4.63
C ALA A 94 -14.41 11.72 4.02
N TRP A 95 -13.66 12.56 4.74
CA TRP A 95 -13.36 13.93 4.32
C TRP A 95 -11.94 14.10 3.75
N CYS A 96 -11.13 13.06 3.74
CA CYS A 96 -9.78 13.17 3.17
C CYS A 96 -9.87 13.17 1.64
N PRO A 97 -9.38 14.21 0.93
CA PRO A 97 -9.49 14.32 -0.52
C PRO A 97 -8.69 13.24 -1.27
N ALA A 98 -7.66 12.66 -0.64
CA ALA A 98 -6.92 11.54 -1.20
C ALA A 98 -7.81 10.30 -1.41
N VAL A 99 -8.88 10.12 -0.63
CA VAL A 99 -9.76 8.96 -0.77
C VAL A 99 -10.48 8.95 -2.12
N PRO A 100 -11.32 9.94 -2.48
CA PRO A 100 -11.96 9.95 -3.80
C PRO A 100 -10.94 10.12 -4.94
N MET A 101 -9.84 10.85 -4.74
CA MET A 101 -8.82 11.02 -5.79
C MET A 101 -8.13 9.70 -6.12
N GLU A 102 -7.58 9.01 -5.12
CA GLU A 102 -6.75 7.84 -5.37
C GLU A 102 -7.57 6.56 -5.53
N ALA A 103 -8.63 6.39 -4.73
CA ALA A 103 -9.48 5.21 -4.82
C ALA A 103 -10.38 5.24 -6.05
N VAL A 104 -10.93 6.40 -6.42
CA VAL A 104 -11.96 6.51 -7.47
C VAL A 104 -11.39 7.11 -8.75
N ASN A 105 -10.90 8.34 -8.72
CA ASN A 105 -10.46 9.02 -9.95
C ASN A 105 -9.29 8.28 -10.61
N ASN A 106 -8.23 8.00 -9.85
CA ASN A 106 -7.06 7.28 -10.33
C ASN A 106 -7.26 5.75 -10.33
N ALA A 107 -8.30 5.26 -9.65
CA ALA A 107 -8.65 3.84 -9.55
C ALA A 107 -7.49 2.93 -9.13
N HIS A 108 -6.71 3.35 -8.13
CA HIS A 108 -5.55 2.60 -7.67
C HIS A 108 -5.94 1.28 -6.99
N ALA A 109 -5.28 0.19 -7.42
CA ALA A 109 -5.43 -1.13 -6.81
C ALA A 109 -5.08 -1.18 -5.31
N ASP A 110 -4.33 -0.20 -4.82
CA ASP A 110 -4.06 0.04 -3.39
C ASP A 110 -5.34 0.03 -2.56
N MET A 111 -6.45 0.53 -3.10
CA MET A 111 -7.72 0.56 -2.37
C MET A 111 -8.20 -0.83 -1.98
N LEU A 112 -8.00 -1.86 -2.82
CA LEU A 112 -8.36 -3.24 -2.47
C LEU A 112 -7.51 -3.76 -1.30
N ALA A 113 -6.20 -3.47 -1.33
CA ALA A 113 -5.29 -3.86 -0.27
C ALA A 113 -5.60 -3.13 1.06
N VAL A 114 -5.96 -1.84 0.98
CA VAL A 114 -6.38 -1.03 2.13
C VAL A 114 -7.70 -1.52 2.72
N ALA A 115 -8.68 -1.86 1.88
CA ALA A 115 -9.95 -2.43 2.34
C ALA A 115 -9.72 -3.75 3.10
N ALA A 116 -8.84 -4.62 2.58
CA ALA A 116 -8.45 -5.86 3.27
C ALA A 116 -7.74 -5.58 4.61
N ALA A 117 -6.83 -4.61 4.67
CA ALA A 117 -6.18 -4.21 5.93
C ALA A 117 -7.20 -3.65 6.95
N VAL A 118 -8.17 -2.85 6.51
CA VAL A 118 -9.25 -2.35 7.38
C VAL A 118 -10.14 -3.48 7.86
N LEU A 119 -10.48 -4.46 7.01
CA LEU A 119 -11.23 -5.64 7.44
C LEU A 119 -10.46 -6.48 8.48
N ALA A 120 -9.13 -6.57 8.35
CA ALA A 120 -8.27 -7.30 9.28
C ALA A 120 -8.30 -6.71 10.70
N PHE A 121 -8.44 -5.38 10.82
CA PHE A 121 -8.40 -4.66 12.10
C PHE A 121 -9.78 -4.18 12.61
N GLY A 122 -10.71 -3.93 11.68
CA GLY A 122 -12.00 -3.30 11.94
C GLY A 122 -13.15 -4.27 12.21
N VAL A 123 -13.01 -5.54 11.84
CA VAL A 123 -14.01 -6.57 12.17
C VAL A 123 -13.58 -7.27 13.47
N ALA A 124 -14.27 -6.97 14.56
CA ALA A 124 -14.10 -7.62 15.86
C ALA A 124 -15.37 -8.40 16.23
N GLY A 125 -15.23 -9.66 16.64
CA GLY A 125 -16.33 -10.53 17.07
C GLY A 125 -15.95 -12.02 16.99
N GLY A 126 -16.63 -12.90 17.72
CA GLY A 126 -16.21 -14.29 18.03
C GLY A 126 -15.86 -15.24 16.86
N ARG A 127 -15.98 -14.82 15.60
CA ARG A 127 -15.48 -15.52 14.39
C ARG A 127 -14.27 -14.88 13.71
N ALA A 128 -13.96 -13.61 14.00
CA ALA A 128 -12.83 -12.87 13.44
C ALA A 128 -11.61 -12.96 14.37
N GLY A 129 -10.99 -14.16 14.42
CA GLY A 129 -9.80 -14.43 15.23
C GLY A 129 -8.48 -14.02 14.55
N PRO A 130 -7.34 -14.33 15.17
CA PRO A 130 -6.01 -14.02 14.60
C PRO A 130 -5.78 -14.60 13.19
N ALA A 131 -6.37 -15.75 12.88
CA ALA A 131 -6.32 -16.36 11.54
C ALA A 131 -7.02 -15.48 10.49
N TRP A 132 -8.22 -14.95 10.77
CA TRP A 132 -8.93 -14.01 9.88
C TRP A 132 -8.07 -12.79 9.57
N ARG A 133 -7.48 -12.19 10.61
CA ARG A 133 -6.55 -11.06 10.46
C ARG A 133 -5.39 -11.44 9.54
N GLY A 134 -4.78 -12.61 9.76
CA GLY A 134 -3.72 -13.13 8.92
C GLY A 134 -4.16 -13.29 7.46
N THR A 135 -5.30 -13.93 7.21
CA THR A 135 -5.84 -14.12 5.86
C THR A 135 -6.06 -12.80 5.13
N MET A 136 -6.67 -11.81 5.79
CA MET A 136 -6.90 -10.49 5.19
C MET A 136 -5.59 -9.73 4.92
N LEU A 137 -4.62 -9.78 5.84
CA LEU A 137 -3.31 -9.14 5.63
C LEU A 137 -2.47 -9.84 4.57
N GLY A 138 -2.50 -11.17 4.51
CA GLY A 138 -1.88 -11.95 3.43
C GLY A 138 -2.51 -11.61 2.08
N GLY A 139 -3.85 -11.46 2.04
CA GLY A 139 -4.56 -10.99 0.87
C GLY A 139 -4.15 -9.57 0.46
N ALA A 140 -4.05 -8.65 1.41
CA ALA A 140 -3.57 -7.29 1.16
C ALA A 140 -2.15 -7.28 0.56
N ILE A 141 -1.23 -8.08 1.11
CA ILE A 141 0.14 -8.23 0.61
C ILE A 141 0.16 -8.80 -0.81
N ALA A 142 -0.68 -9.81 -1.06
CA ALA A 142 -0.83 -10.44 -2.37
C ALA A 142 -1.64 -9.60 -3.38
N VAL A 143 -2.16 -8.43 -2.99
CA VAL A 143 -2.65 -7.37 -3.89
C VAL A 143 -1.57 -6.30 -4.09
N LYS A 144 -0.88 -5.90 -3.01
CA LYS A 144 0.22 -4.95 -3.07
C LYS A 144 1.18 -5.18 -1.90
N LEU A 145 2.48 -5.10 -2.15
CA LEU A 145 3.49 -5.45 -1.14
C LEU A 145 3.52 -4.49 0.07
N VAL A 146 3.17 -3.22 -0.12
CA VAL A 146 3.27 -2.16 0.91
C VAL A 146 2.56 -2.52 2.22
N PRO A 147 1.30 -3.04 2.23
CA PRO A 147 0.64 -3.57 3.42
C PRO A 147 1.45 -4.51 4.31
N ALA A 148 2.54 -5.15 3.85
CA ALA A 148 3.41 -5.95 4.72
C ALA A 148 3.91 -5.16 5.94
N VAL A 149 4.10 -3.84 5.80
CA VAL A 149 4.54 -2.94 6.89
C VAL A 149 3.54 -2.83 8.05
N VAL A 150 2.29 -3.28 7.88
CA VAL A 150 1.29 -3.30 8.96
C VAL A 150 1.41 -4.53 9.85
N LEU A 151 2.12 -5.58 9.42
CA LEU A 151 2.24 -6.85 10.13
C LEU A 151 2.77 -6.68 11.56
N PRO A 152 3.84 -5.91 11.83
CA PRO A 152 4.28 -5.65 13.20
C PRO A 152 3.15 -5.17 14.13
N GLY A 153 2.24 -4.33 13.62
CA GLY A 153 1.04 -3.90 14.34
C GLY A 153 0.08 -5.04 14.65
N ALA A 154 -0.17 -5.92 13.68
CA ALA A 154 -1.00 -7.11 13.87
C ALA A 154 -0.46 -8.07 14.95
N LEU A 155 0.85 -8.03 15.18
CA LEU A 155 1.60 -8.83 16.15
C LEU A 155 1.94 -8.05 17.44
N SER A 156 1.29 -6.90 17.67
CA SER A 156 1.53 -6.04 18.84
C SER A 156 1.50 -6.81 20.16
N GLY A 157 2.49 -6.58 21.01
CA GLY A 157 2.59 -7.19 22.35
C GLY A 157 2.90 -8.70 22.37
N SER A 158 3.16 -9.32 21.22
CA SER A 158 3.46 -10.76 21.10
C SER A 158 4.67 -11.21 21.92
N LEU A 159 5.64 -10.33 22.19
CA LEU A 159 6.82 -10.64 23.01
C LEU A 159 6.57 -10.48 24.53
N SER A 160 5.38 -10.05 24.94
CA SER A 160 5.05 -9.77 26.35
C SER A 160 3.92 -10.63 26.91
N SER A 161 3.21 -11.39 26.07
CA SER A 161 2.10 -12.25 26.50
C SER A 161 2.03 -13.52 25.67
N GLY A 162 1.93 -14.68 26.33
CA GLY A 162 1.77 -15.97 25.63
C GLY A 162 0.48 -16.06 24.80
N ARG A 163 -0.59 -15.35 25.21
CA ARG A 163 -1.83 -15.24 24.43
C ARG A 163 -1.59 -14.46 23.13
N ALA A 164 -0.91 -13.32 23.24
CA ALA A 164 -0.56 -12.49 22.10
C ALA A 164 0.42 -13.22 21.15
N ALA A 165 1.39 -13.97 21.69
CA ALA A 165 2.30 -14.81 20.92
C ALA A 165 1.56 -15.88 20.10
N ARG A 166 0.59 -16.57 20.71
CA ARG A 166 -0.25 -17.55 20.00
C ARG A 166 -1.09 -16.89 18.91
N GLY A 167 -1.66 -15.72 19.19
CA GLY A 167 -2.38 -14.94 18.17
C GLY A 167 -1.47 -14.55 17.01
N ALA A 168 -0.27 -14.05 17.30
CA ALA A 168 0.75 -13.70 16.32
C ALA A 168 1.15 -14.89 15.44
N LEU A 169 1.31 -16.08 16.01
CA LEU A 169 1.56 -17.31 15.25
C LEU A 169 0.47 -17.58 14.22
N TRP A 170 -0.81 -17.58 14.64
CA TRP A 170 -1.94 -17.82 13.73
C TRP A 170 -2.09 -16.73 12.67
N THR A 171 -1.92 -15.46 13.04
CA THR A 171 -1.92 -14.36 12.07
C THR A 171 -0.81 -14.53 11.03
N THR A 172 0.40 -14.87 11.46
CA THR A 172 1.55 -15.04 10.56
C THR A 172 1.35 -16.27 9.68
N ALA A 173 0.96 -17.41 10.25
CA ALA A 173 0.72 -18.64 9.51
C ALA A 173 -0.37 -18.47 8.42
N SER A 174 -1.50 -17.85 8.76
CA SER A 174 -2.57 -17.59 7.79
C SER A 174 -2.16 -16.58 6.73
N ALA A 175 -1.42 -15.52 7.07
CA ALA A 175 -0.92 -14.56 6.10
C ALA A 175 0.03 -15.22 5.10
N THR A 176 1.01 -15.97 5.62
CA THR A 176 1.97 -16.73 4.80
C THR A 176 1.26 -17.73 3.90
N LEU A 177 0.26 -18.46 4.42
CA LEU A 177 -0.49 -19.43 3.63
C LEU A 177 -1.22 -18.76 2.46
N VAL A 178 -1.86 -17.59 2.67
CA VAL A 178 -2.53 -16.86 1.59
C VAL A 178 -1.54 -16.38 0.54
N VAL A 179 -0.42 -15.78 0.95
CA VAL A 179 0.62 -15.32 0.01
C VAL A 179 1.20 -16.50 -0.77
N ALA A 180 1.57 -17.57 -0.08
CA ALA A 180 2.11 -18.77 -0.73
C ALA A 180 1.12 -19.38 -1.71
N ALA A 181 -0.15 -19.52 -1.34
CA ALA A 181 -1.20 -20.04 -2.22
C ALA A 181 -1.42 -19.14 -3.45
N ALA A 182 -1.39 -17.82 -3.28
CA ALA A 182 -1.55 -16.87 -4.38
C ALA A 182 -0.37 -16.92 -5.37
N TYR A 183 0.86 -17.08 -4.88
CA TYR A 183 2.06 -17.15 -5.73
C TYR A 183 2.37 -18.55 -6.27
N LEU A 184 1.80 -19.62 -5.70
CA LEU A 184 2.09 -20.99 -6.11
C LEU A 184 1.90 -21.24 -7.62
N PRO A 185 0.81 -20.79 -8.28
CA PRO A 185 0.68 -20.97 -9.73
C PRO A 185 1.81 -20.28 -10.52
N TYR A 186 2.26 -19.10 -10.07
CA TYR A 186 3.31 -18.33 -10.75
C TYR A 186 4.68 -19.00 -10.59
N VAL A 187 4.97 -19.54 -9.42
CA VAL A 187 6.20 -20.33 -9.18
C VAL A 187 6.24 -21.56 -10.09
N LEU A 188 5.10 -22.25 -10.23
CA LEU A 188 5.02 -23.47 -11.05
C LEU A 188 5.03 -23.19 -12.55
N LEU A 189 4.50 -22.05 -13.00
CA LEU A 189 4.20 -21.81 -14.42
C LEU A 189 5.04 -20.69 -15.07
N SER A 190 5.51 -19.68 -14.34
CA SER A 190 6.05 -18.43 -14.92
C SER A 190 7.57 -18.44 -15.20
N ARG A 191 8.23 -19.61 -15.05
CA ARG A 191 9.64 -19.87 -15.43
C ARG A 191 10.64 -18.80 -14.93
N GLY A 192 10.41 -18.25 -13.74
CA GLY A 192 11.33 -17.30 -13.08
C GLY A 192 10.88 -15.84 -13.03
N SER A 193 9.72 -15.49 -13.60
CA SER A 193 9.18 -14.12 -13.57
C SER A 193 8.21 -13.83 -12.39
N VAL A 194 8.33 -14.59 -11.30
CA VAL A 194 7.38 -14.60 -10.17
C VAL A 194 7.22 -13.22 -9.52
N LEU A 195 8.27 -12.41 -9.50
CA LEU A 195 8.28 -11.07 -8.92
C LEU A 195 8.15 -9.96 -9.97
N GLY A 196 8.00 -10.32 -11.25
CA GLY A 196 7.87 -9.37 -12.35
C GLY A 196 8.92 -8.26 -12.34
N TYR A 197 8.48 -7.02 -12.53
CA TYR A 197 9.33 -5.82 -12.59
C TYR A 197 9.82 -5.30 -11.22
N LEU A 198 9.70 -6.08 -10.13
CA LEU A 198 10.02 -5.59 -8.78
C LEU A 198 11.45 -5.05 -8.64
N SER A 199 12.46 -5.77 -9.17
CA SER A 199 13.86 -5.31 -9.09
C SER A 199 14.11 -4.06 -9.93
N GLY A 200 13.53 -4.01 -11.14
CA GLY A 200 13.59 -2.83 -12.00
C GLY A 200 12.97 -1.61 -11.33
N TYR A 201 11.83 -1.80 -10.66
CA TYR A 201 11.15 -0.74 -9.91
C TYR A 201 11.97 -0.27 -8.69
N VAL A 202 12.61 -1.18 -7.95
CA VAL A 202 13.49 -0.82 -6.82
C VAL A 202 14.61 0.12 -7.29
N ALA A 203 15.26 -0.20 -8.40
CA ALA A 203 16.31 0.63 -9.00
C ALA A 203 15.75 1.95 -9.57
N GLU A 204 14.64 1.90 -10.30
CA GLU A 204 14.00 3.08 -10.92
C GLU A 204 13.60 4.14 -9.87
N GLU A 205 13.14 3.67 -8.71
CA GLU A 205 12.69 4.48 -7.58
C GLU A 205 13.83 4.94 -6.65
N GLY A 206 15.06 4.47 -6.87
CA GLY A 206 16.24 4.83 -6.08
C GLY A 206 16.21 4.29 -4.65
N TYR A 207 15.67 3.08 -4.44
CA TYR A 207 15.68 2.42 -3.13
C TYR A 207 17.03 1.73 -2.82
N ASP A 208 17.82 1.42 -3.84
CA ASP A 208 19.17 0.85 -3.74
C ASP A 208 20.27 1.93 -3.74
N GLU A 209 20.01 3.07 -4.38
CA GLU A 209 20.91 4.22 -4.45
C GLU A 209 20.28 5.47 -3.82
N ALA A 210 20.52 5.64 -2.51
CA ALA A 210 20.14 6.85 -1.79
C ALA A 210 20.78 8.07 -2.48
N GLY A 211 19.95 8.96 -3.04
CA GLY A 211 20.39 10.14 -3.77
C GLY A 211 20.02 10.19 -5.26
N ALA A 212 19.72 9.05 -5.87
CA ALA A 212 19.27 8.99 -7.27
C ALA A 212 17.88 9.64 -7.50
N ARG A 213 17.08 9.76 -6.42
CA ARG A 213 15.72 10.32 -6.39
C ARG A 213 15.48 11.06 -5.06
N ASP A 214 14.30 11.65 -4.91
CA ASP A 214 13.83 12.34 -3.68
C ASP A 214 13.47 11.39 -2.51
N ARG A 215 14.14 10.23 -2.43
CA ARG A 215 13.99 9.26 -1.34
C ARG A 215 14.82 9.65 -0.14
N TYR A 216 14.37 9.18 1.03
CA TYR A 216 15.06 9.36 2.32
C TYR A 216 15.26 10.82 2.72
N GLY A 217 14.39 11.73 2.25
CA GLY A 217 14.60 13.17 2.33
C GLY A 217 14.94 13.67 3.73
N LEU A 218 14.24 13.17 4.77
CA LEU A 218 14.50 13.57 6.16
C LEU A 218 15.86 13.11 6.69
N LEU A 219 16.26 11.88 6.37
CA LEU A 219 17.54 11.32 6.83
C LEU A 219 18.70 12.04 6.16
N ARG A 220 18.56 12.36 4.87
CA ARG A 220 19.58 13.06 4.07
C ARG A 220 19.80 14.51 4.47
N LEU A 221 18.92 15.10 5.29
CA LEU A 221 19.17 16.41 5.92
C LEU A 221 20.30 16.36 6.97
N VAL A 222 20.53 15.19 7.57
CA VAL A 222 21.39 15.03 8.75
C VAL A 222 22.42 13.90 8.63
N LEU A 223 22.28 13.02 7.64
CA LEU A 223 23.17 11.89 7.38
C LEU A 223 23.69 11.93 5.93
N PRO A 224 24.91 11.42 5.68
CA PRO A 224 25.36 11.11 4.32
C PRO A 224 24.45 10.07 3.66
N ASP A 225 24.35 10.11 2.34
CA ASP A 225 23.49 9.21 1.54
C ASP A 225 23.76 7.72 1.84
N SER A 226 25.02 7.33 2.02
CA SER A 226 25.42 5.94 2.35
C SER A 226 24.87 5.43 3.68
N TRP A 227 24.47 6.32 4.59
CA TRP A 227 23.89 5.98 5.90
C TRP A 227 22.36 5.96 5.89
N ALA A 228 21.70 6.42 4.83
CA ALA A 228 20.25 6.51 4.78
C ALA A 228 19.59 5.12 4.95
N VAL A 229 19.95 4.14 4.12
CA VAL A 229 19.37 2.78 4.20
C VAL A 229 19.67 2.10 5.54
N PRO A 230 20.93 2.06 6.05
CA PRO A 230 21.21 1.55 7.39
C PRO A 230 20.38 2.21 8.50
N ALA A 231 20.21 3.54 8.45
CA ALA A 231 19.41 4.26 9.43
C ALA A 231 17.92 3.90 9.35
N VAL A 232 17.36 3.76 8.14
CA VAL A 232 15.97 3.28 7.96
C VAL A 232 15.80 1.91 8.61
N LEU A 233 16.68 0.96 8.30
CA LEU A 233 16.60 -0.41 8.84
C LEU A 233 16.70 -0.42 10.36
N LEU A 234 17.63 0.35 10.93
CA LEU A 234 17.81 0.45 12.38
C LEU A 234 16.57 1.04 13.07
N VAL A 235 16.05 2.16 12.58
CA VAL A 235 14.89 2.83 13.18
C VAL A 235 13.65 1.95 13.04
N LEU A 236 13.41 1.36 11.87
CA LEU A 236 12.26 0.45 11.68
C LEU A 236 12.37 -0.81 12.53
N ALA A 237 13.55 -1.39 12.69
CA ALA A 237 13.77 -2.52 13.58
C ALA A 237 13.48 -2.13 15.05
N ALA A 238 13.95 -0.97 15.50
CA ALA A 238 13.70 -0.46 16.85
C ALA A 238 12.20 -0.22 17.11
N VAL A 239 11.51 0.44 16.18
CA VAL A 239 10.06 0.72 16.29
C VAL A 239 9.26 -0.59 16.21
N THR A 240 9.63 -1.51 15.32
CA THR A 240 9.00 -2.84 15.23
C THR A 240 9.18 -3.61 16.53
N PHE A 241 10.41 -3.69 17.05
CA PHE A 241 10.69 -4.34 18.33
C PHE A 241 9.89 -3.70 19.47
N HIS A 242 9.82 -2.37 19.51
CA HIS A 242 9.00 -1.64 20.48
C HIS A 242 7.53 -2.04 20.38
N VAL A 243 6.94 -2.11 19.18
CA VAL A 243 5.55 -2.53 18.98
C VAL A 243 5.33 -4.00 19.38
N LEU A 244 6.24 -4.89 19.01
CA LEU A 244 6.15 -6.31 19.37
C LEU A 244 6.26 -6.54 20.89
N ARG A 245 7.06 -5.72 21.59
CA ARG A 245 7.25 -5.82 23.04
C ARG A 245 6.24 -5.03 23.85
N ARG A 246 5.91 -3.80 23.47
CA ARG A 246 5.13 -2.86 24.29
C ARG A 246 3.79 -2.48 23.67
N GLY A 247 3.50 -2.94 22.44
CA GLY A 247 2.22 -2.68 21.79
C GLY A 247 1.04 -3.37 22.48
N ASP A 248 -0.14 -2.83 22.23
CA ASP A 248 -1.41 -3.31 22.77
C ASP A 248 -2.05 -4.33 21.80
N PRO A 249 -2.17 -5.63 22.17
CA PRO A 249 -2.78 -6.66 21.33
C PRO A 249 -4.26 -6.41 21.01
N ASP A 250 -4.97 -5.63 21.84
CA ASP A 250 -6.38 -5.28 21.67
C ASP A 250 -6.55 -4.05 20.77
N ARG A 251 -5.44 -3.33 20.48
CA ARG A 251 -5.37 -2.20 19.54
C ARG A 251 -4.25 -2.35 18.50
N PRO A 252 -4.23 -3.45 17.72
CA PRO A 252 -3.14 -3.75 16.78
C PRO A 252 -2.96 -2.69 15.69
N TRP A 253 -4.02 -2.00 15.30
CA TRP A 253 -3.96 -0.91 14.32
C TRP A 253 -3.11 0.28 14.80
N ARG A 254 -2.93 0.48 16.12
CA ARG A 254 -2.04 1.52 16.66
C ARG A 254 -0.59 1.22 16.34
N GLY A 255 -0.16 -0.03 16.56
CA GLY A 255 1.17 -0.49 16.17
C GLY A 255 1.37 -0.42 14.67
N ALA A 256 0.34 -0.77 13.89
CA ALA A 256 0.38 -0.69 12.43
C ALA A 256 0.53 0.76 11.96
N LEU A 257 -0.21 1.71 12.55
CA LEU A 257 -0.10 3.14 12.24
C LEU A 257 1.31 3.66 12.53
N VAL A 258 1.87 3.33 13.70
CA VAL A 258 3.21 3.79 14.10
C VAL A 258 4.27 3.26 13.14
N VAL A 259 4.27 1.96 12.83
CA VAL A 259 5.29 1.36 11.95
C VAL A 259 5.13 1.85 10.51
N THR A 260 3.91 1.87 9.98
CA THR A 260 3.62 2.35 8.61
C THR A 260 3.98 3.83 8.46
N GLY A 261 3.50 4.67 9.37
CA GLY A 261 3.77 6.10 9.33
C GLY A 261 5.25 6.41 9.50
N THR A 262 5.95 5.70 10.40
CA THR A 262 7.41 5.85 10.56
C THR A 262 8.13 5.44 9.27
N ALA A 263 7.76 4.33 8.65
CA ALA A 263 8.33 3.92 7.37
C ALA A 263 8.15 5.00 6.30
N PHE A 264 6.98 5.64 6.24
CA PHE A 264 6.74 6.69 5.25
C PHE A 264 7.48 7.99 5.56
N LEU A 265 7.64 8.36 6.84
CA LEU A 265 8.51 9.48 7.22
C LEU A 265 9.97 9.23 6.81
N LEU A 266 10.45 7.99 6.98
CA LEU A 266 11.82 7.60 6.67
C LEU A 266 12.08 7.44 5.16
N LEU A 267 11.11 6.93 4.41
CA LEU A 267 11.24 6.66 2.97
C LEU A 267 10.79 7.82 2.07
N THR A 268 10.08 8.79 2.65
CA THR A 268 9.54 10.00 2.00
C THR A 268 8.87 9.73 0.65
N PRO A 269 7.83 8.87 0.59
CA PRO A 269 7.28 8.48 -0.70
C PRO A 269 6.51 9.60 -1.41
N GLY A 270 6.94 9.93 -2.62
CA GLY A 270 6.26 10.89 -3.50
C GLY A 270 5.04 10.34 -4.24
N TYR A 271 4.35 9.32 -3.71
CA TYR A 271 3.21 8.70 -4.38
C TYR A 271 1.92 8.84 -3.57
N PRO A 272 0.90 9.55 -4.08
CA PRO A 272 -0.27 9.94 -3.29
C PRO A 272 -1.17 8.76 -2.93
N TRP A 273 -1.20 7.68 -3.73
CA TRP A 273 -2.02 6.50 -3.44
C TRP A 273 -1.65 5.77 -2.15
N TYR A 274 -0.41 5.91 -1.65
CA TYR A 274 -0.02 5.35 -0.36
C TYR A 274 -0.71 6.05 0.82
N ALA A 275 -1.24 7.25 0.62
CA ALA A 275 -2.04 7.96 1.62
C ALA A 275 -3.21 7.14 2.14
N LEU A 276 -3.86 6.34 1.27
CA LEU A 276 -5.03 5.54 1.62
C LEU A 276 -4.78 4.65 2.85
N LEU A 277 -3.62 3.99 2.91
CA LEU A 277 -3.29 3.10 4.02
C LEU A 277 -3.14 3.88 5.34
N VAL A 278 -2.42 4.99 5.32
CA VAL A 278 -2.20 5.81 6.52
C VAL A 278 -3.51 6.44 7.00
N VAL A 279 -4.31 7.00 6.09
CA VAL A 279 -5.61 7.61 6.42
C VAL A 279 -6.56 6.59 7.05
N ALA A 280 -6.61 5.36 6.50
CA ALA A 280 -7.40 4.27 7.06
C ALA A 280 -6.94 3.89 8.48
N LEU A 281 -5.63 3.79 8.72
CA LEU A 281 -5.07 3.49 10.03
C LEU A 281 -5.32 4.63 11.04
N VAL A 282 -5.27 5.89 10.59
CA VAL A 282 -5.68 7.06 11.40
C VAL A 282 -7.15 6.98 11.76
N ALA A 283 -8.03 6.62 10.82
CA ALA A 283 -9.46 6.47 11.08
C ALA A 283 -9.76 5.29 12.04
N LEU A 284 -8.93 4.24 12.08
CA LEU A 284 -9.04 3.19 13.08
C LEU A 284 -8.60 3.67 14.48
N ASP A 285 -7.45 4.35 14.56
CA ASP A 285 -6.84 4.70 15.84
C ASP A 285 -7.36 6.00 16.47
N GLY A 286 -7.60 7.01 15.65
CA GLY A 286 -8.02 8.36 16.03
C GLY A 286 -6.88 9.39 16.18
N ARG A 287 -5.64 9.00 15.87
CA ARG A 287 -4.44 9.86 15.98
C ARG A 287 -4.24 10.72 14.73
N TRP A 288 -4.88 11.88 14.73
CA TRP A 288 -4.94 12.80 13.58
C TRP A 288 -3.59 13.40 13.19
N GLU A 289 -2.61 13.45 14.10
CA GLU A 289 -1.28 14.01 13.83
C GLU A 289 -0.57 13.29 12.68
N TRP A 290 -0.90 12.02 12.46
CA TRP A 290 -0.38 11.22 11.35
C TRP A 290 -0.97 11.59 9.99
N LEU A 291 -2.03 12.40 9.91
CA LEU A 291 -2.53 12.95 8.64
C LEU A 291 -1.54 13.92 7.98
N GLY A 292 -0.52 14.38 8.70
CA GLY A 292 0.60 15.09 8.10
C GLY A 292 1.36 14.26 7.06
N VAL A 293 1.46 12.94 7.25
CA VAL A 293 2.18 12.03 6.34
C VAL A 293 1.53 11.95 4.94
N PRO A 294 0.22 11.67 4.79
CA PRO A 294 -0.42 11.68 3.48
C PRO A 294 -0.42 13.08 2.83
N LEU A 295 -0.53 14.15 3.62
CA LEU A 295 -0.39 15.52 3.11
C LEU A 295 1.02 15.76 2.56
N ALA A 296 2.06 15.35 3.29
CA ALA A 296 3.45 15.46 2.84
C ALA A 296 3.71 14.67 1.56
N GLY A 297 3.15 13.47 1.42
CA GLY A 297 3.23 12.69 0.18
C GLY A 297 2.55 13.38 -1.00
N ALA A 298 1.41 14.03 -0.79
CA ALA A 298 0.75 14.83 -1.83
C ALA A 298 1.58 16.06 -2.24
N VAL A 299 2.20 16.75 -1.27
CA VAL A 299 3.12 17.86 -1.57
C VAL A 299 4.34 17.36 -2.34
N ALA A 300 4.95 16.25 -1.92
CA ALA A 300 6.08 15.66 -2.62
C ALA A 300 5.75 15.23 -4.06
N TYR A 301 4.49 14.89 -4.34
CA TYR A 301 4.03 14.57 -5.69
C TYR A 301 3.76 15.81 -6.55
N LEU A 302 3.10 16.83 -5.99
CA LEU A 302 2.65 18.01 -6.74
C LEU A 302 3.71 19.13 -6.83
N ALA A 303 4.56 19.22 -5.82
CA ALA A 303 5.61 20.23 -5.68
C ALA A 303 6.85 19.58 -5.02
N PRO A 304 7.61 18.74 -5.76
CA PRO A 304 8.68 17.91 -5.22
C PRO A 304 9.72 18.68 -4.40
N GLU A 305 10.03 19.92 -4.79
CA GLU A 305 10.98 20.80 -4.11
C GLU A 305 10.55 21.16 -2.66
N TRP A 306 9.27 21.02 -2.34
CA TRP A 306 8.72 21.22 -0.99
C TRP A 306 8.50 19.92 -0.22
N GLY A 307 8.67 18.76 -0.85
CA GLY A 307 8.34 17.45 -0.30
C GLY A 307 9.04 17.16 1.03
N THR A 308 10.36 17.33 1.08
CA THR A 308 11.16 17.09 2.29
C THR A 308 10.72 17.98 3.46
N TYR A 309 10.43 19.27 3.20
CA TYR A 309 9.95 20.19 4.23
C TYR A 309 8.56 19.81 4.76
N ALA A 310 7.67 19.36 3.87
CA ALA A 310 6.36 18.87 4.27
C ALA A 310 6.46 17.60 5.13
N TYR A 311 7.36 16.67 4.79
CA TYR A 311 7.66 15.50 5.62
C TYR A 311 8.27 15.87 6.97
N ALA A 312 9.09 16.93 7.04
CA ALA A 312 9.67 17.40 8.30
C ALA A 312 8.59 18.00 9.21
N ALA A 313 7.66 18.77 8.65
CA ALA A 313 6.49 19.27 9.38
C ALA A 313 5.58 18.13 9.88
N ALA A 314 5.37 17.10 9.06
CA ALA A 314 4.62 15.91 9.46
C ALA A 314 5.30 15.17 10.61
N ALA A 315 6.62 14.98 10.56
CA ALA A 315 7.39 14.38 11.65
C ALA A 315 7.27 15.19 12.95
N ALA A 316 7.40 16.52 12.86
CA ALA A 316 7.24 17.41 14.02
C ALA A 316 5.83 17.33 14.64
N ALA A 317 4.78 17.27 13.81
CA ALA A 317 3.41 17.10 14.29
C ALA A 317 3.22 15.76 15.03
N VAL A 318 3.77 14.67 14.50
CA VAL A 318 3.73 13.34 15.13
C VAL A 318 4.47 13.34 16.48
N LEU A 319 5.66 13.95 16.56
CA LEU A 319 6.44 14.06 17.79
C LEU A 319 5.71 14.90 18.85
N ALA A 320 5.12 16.03 18.46
CA ALA A 320 4.33 16.88 19.36
C ALA A 320 3.07 16.17 19.88
N GLY A 321 2.41 15.36 19.04
CA GLY A 321 1.28 14.53 19.43
C GLY A 321 1.64 13.40 20.39
N ALA A 322 2.82 12.78 20.21
CA ALA A 322 3.31 11.70 21.07
C ALA A 322 3.55 12.14 22.52
N GLY A 323 3.92 13.41 22.75
CA GLY A 323 4.11 13.97 24.10
C GLY A 323 2.82 14.23 24.89
N ARG A 324 1.65 14.06 24.26
CA ARG A 324 0.32 14.32 24.88
C ARG A 324 -0.44 13.04 25.29
N THR A 325 0.12 11.85 25.03
CA THR A 325 -0.50 10.54 25.26
C THR A 325 0.25 9.71 26.29
#